data_AF-A0A961L928-F1
#
_entry.id   AF-A0A961L928-F1
#
_cell.length_a   1.000
_cell.length_b   1.000
_cell.length_c   1.000
_cell.angle_alpha   90.00
_cell.angle_beta   90.00
_cell.angle_gamma   90.00
#
_symmetry.space_group_name_H-M   'P 1'
#
loop_
_entity.id
_entity.type
_entity.pdbx_description
1 polymer ?
#
loop_
_entity_poly.entity_id
_entity_poly.type
_entity_poly.pdbx_seq_one_letter_code
_entity_poly.pdbx_strand_id
1 'polypeptide(L)' 'MTSNTTMSTNQRTLTVRVPFAIKKRGGRKLVIAPDGAPWNPPRALIDNTLVKAVARAHRW' A
#
# COMPACT_ATOMS: atom_id res chain seq x y z
N MET A 1 -17.14 -0.31 -5.31
CA MET A 1 -17.79 -1.06 -4.21
C MET A 1 -17.93 -0.13 -3.03
N THR A 2 -19.17 0.20 -2.63
CA THR A 2 -19.50 1.15 -1.56
C THR A 2 -19.26 0.52 -0.18
N SER A 3 -18.57 1.24 0.71
CA SER A 3 -18.40 0.82 2.11
C SER A 3 -19.72 0.94 2.86
N ASN A 4 -20.28 -0.20 3.31
CA ASN A 4 -21.48 -0.19 4.14
C ASN A 4 -21.11 0.20 5.57
N THR A 5 -21.75 1.26 6.07
CA THR A 5 -21.56 1.79 7.42
C THR A 5 -22.80 1.50 8.25
N THR A 6 -22.63 0.92 9.44
CA THR A 6 -23.72 0.67 10.39
C THR A 6 -23.42 1.40 11.70
N MET A 7 -24.35 2.24 12.13
CA MET A 7 -24.28 2.95 13.42
C MET A 7 -25.06 2.18 14.50
N SER A 8 -24.48 2.06 15.70
CA SER A 8 -25.17 1.59 16.90
C SER A 8 -26.06 2.70 17.47
N THR A 9 -27.25 2.34 17.96
CA THR A 9 -28.30 3.23 18.50
C THR A 9 -27.81 4.21 19.58
N ASN A 10 -26.72 3.92 20.29
CA ASN A 10 -26.13 4.82 21.29
C ASN A 10 -25.04 5.76 20.72
N GLN A 11 -24.87 5.83 19.39
CA GLN A 11 -23.89 6.64 18.63
C GLN A 11 -22.42 6.56 19.09
N ARG A 12 -22.10 5.65 20.01
CA ARG A 12 -20.76 5.49 20.59
C ARG A 12 -19.81 4.71 19.68
N THR A 13 -20.36 3.91 18.76
CA THR A 13 -19.58 2.95 17.95
C THR A 13 -20.02 3.00 16.49
N LEU A 14 -19.04 3.21 15.60
CA LEU A 14 -19.19 3.17 14.14
C LEU A 14 -18.42 1.96 13.59
N THR A 15 -19.12 1.06 12.90
CA THR A 15 -18.53 -0.12 12.28
C THR A 15 -18.45 0.08 10.76
N VAL A 16 -17.25 0.01 10.20
CA VAL A 16 -16.99 0.12 8.76
C VAL A 16 -16.48 -1.20 8.23
N ARG A 17 -17.10 -1.71 7.16
CA ARG A 17 -16.62 -2.90 6.45
C ARG A 17 -15.81 -2.47 5.23
N VAL A 18 -14.51 -2.75 5.25
CA VAL A 18 -13.59 -2.45 4.15
C VAL A 18 -13.18 -3.77 3.47
N PRO A 19 -13.48 -3.96 2.18
CA PRO A 19 -13.00 -5.13 1.45
C PRO A 19 -11.51 -5.00 1.15
N PHE A 20 -10.69 -5.98 1.56
CA PHE A 20 -9.26 -6.04 1.24
C PHE A 20 -8.83 -7.47 0.93
N ALA A 21 -7.72 -7.63 0.20
CA ALA A 21 -7.15 -8.94 -0.13
C ALA A 21 -5.71 -9.06 0.36
N ILE A 22 -5.26 -10.29 0.63
CA ILE A 22 -3.88 -10.60 1.00
C ILE A 22 -3.27 -11.50 -0.08
N LYS A 23 -2.12 -11.12 -0.63
CA LYS A 23 -1.32 -11.93 -1.55
C LYS A 23 0.09 -12.18 -1.00
N LYS A 24 0.80 -13.17 -1.55
CA LYS A 24 2.21 -13.44 -1.22
C LYS A 24 3.12 -12.81 -2.26
N ARG A 25 4.15 -12.07 -1.82
CA ARG A 25 5.20 -11.46 -2.67
C ARG A 25 6.57 -11.82 -2.11
N GLY A 26 7.30 -12.71 -2.78
CA GLY A 26 8.68 -13.08 -2.41
C GLY A 26 8.85 -13.53 -0.94
N GLY A 27 7.85 -14.24 -0.40
CA GLY A 27 7.84 -14.67 1.02
C GLY A 27 7.15 -13.71 1.99
N ARG A 28 6.79 -12.50 1.56
CA ARG A 28 6.09 -11.50 2.40
C ARG A 28 4.60 -11.40 2.07
N LYS A 29 3.76 -11.10 3.06
CA LYS A 29 2.34 -10.76 2.84
C LYS A 29 2.24 -9.36 2.22
N LEU A 30 1.42 -9.24 1.18
CA LEU A 30 1.06 -8.00 0.51
C LEU A 30 -0.44 -7.76 0.72
N VAL A 31 -0.78 -6.64 1.35
CA VAL A 31 -2.17 -6.20 1.50
C VAL A 31 -2.56 -5.40 0.26
N ILE A 32 -3.69 -5.74 -0.34
CA ILE A 32 -4.29 -5.05 -1.48
C ILE A 32 -5.50 -4.30 -0.98
N ALA A 33 -5.40 -2.97 -1.06
CA ALA A 33 -6.50 -2.06 -0.78
C ALA A 33 -7.53 -2.11 -1.92
N PRO A 34 -8.81 -1.84 -1.63
CA PRO A 34 -9.83 -1.70 -2.66
C PRO A 34 -9.54 -0.48 -3.53
N ASP A 35 -10.02 -0.50 -4.78
CA ASP A 35 -9.84 0.60 -5.72
C ASP A 35 -10.38 1.92 -5.12
N GLY A 36 -9.49 2.90 -4.92
CA GLY A 36 -9.85 4.17 -4.29
C GLY A 36 -8.68 5.05 -3.84
N ALA A 37 -7.53 4.47 -3.46
CA ALA A 37 -6.24 5.15 -3.31
C ALA A 37 -5.18 4.13 -2.86
N PRO A 38 -3.90 4.25 -3.25
CA PRO A 38 -2.85 3.47 -2.62
C PRO A 38 -2.75 3.88 -1.14
N TRP A 39 -3.19 2.99 -0.23
CA TRP A 39 -3.07 3.15 1.23
C TRP A 39 -1.64 3.50 1.68
N ASN A 40 -0.65 3.05 0.90
CA ASN A 40 0.72 3.48 0.99
C ASN A 40 1.30 3.51 -0.42
N PRO A 41 1.72 4.68 -0.96
CA PRO A 41 2.46 4.68 -2.21
C PRO A 41 3.67 3.74 -2.05
N PRO A 42 3.97 2.88 -3.04
CA PRO A 42 5.17 2.06 -2.98
C PRO A 42 6.35 2.98 -2.68
N ARG A 43 7.15 2.65 -1.65
CA ARG A 43 8.40 3.37 -1.40
C ARG A 43 9.15 3.48 -2.71
N ALA A 44 9.59 4.69 -3.07
CA ALA A 44 10.38 4.92 -4.27
C ALA A 44 11.50 3.87 -4.33
N LEU A 45 11.44 3.01 -5.34
CA LEU A 45 12.46 2.00 -5.59
C LEU A 45 13.64 2.72 -6.20
N ILE A 46 14.54 3.20 -5.35
CA ILE A 46 15.82 3.73 -5.80
C ILE A 46 16.62 2.53 -6.29
N ASP A 47 16.88 2.49 -7.60
CA ASP A 47 17.74 1.48 -8.19
C ASP A 47 19.19 1.82 -7.85
N ASN A 48 19.70 1.19 -6.79
CA ASN A 48 21.08 1.36 -6.36
C ASN A 48 22.10 0.94 -7.43
N THR A 49 21.75 0.04 -8.34
CA THR A 49 22.63 -0.35 -9.45
C THR A 49 22.75 0.81 -10.42
N LEU A 50 21.62 1.40 -10.82
CA LEU A 50 21.59 2.57 -11.69
C LEU A 50 22.31 3.76 -11.05
N VAL A 51 22.04 4.05 -9.77
CA VAL A 51 22.71 5.13 -9.03
C VAL A 51 24.23 4.92 -9.00
N LYS A 52 24.70 3.71 -8.72
CA LYS A 52 26.13 3.39 -8.71
C LYS A 52 26.76 3.43 -10.10
N ALA A 53 26.03 3.01 -11.13
CA ALA A 53 26.51 3.04 -12.52
C ALA A 53 26.75 4.48 -12.98
N VAL A 54 25.80 5.39 -12.72
CA VAL A 54 25.93 6.82 -13.03
C VAL A 54 27.09 7.43 -12.25
N ALA A 55 27.16 7.19 -10.93
CA ALA A 55 28.25 7.71 -10.11
C ALA A 55 29.64 7.22 -10.59
N ARG A 56 29.74 5.96 -11.01
CA ARG A 56 30.97 5.39 -11.58
C ARG A 56 31.29 6.04 -12.93
N ALA A 57 30.32 6.19 -13.83
CA ALA A 57 30.53 6.79 -15.15
C ALA A 57 31.09 8.22 -15.09
N HIS A 58 30.72 8.99 -14.06
CA HIS A 58 31.20 10.36 -13.87
C HIS A 58 32.41 10.51 -12.94
N ARG A 59 32.86 9.44 -12.25
CA ARG A 59 33.96 9.48 -11.27
C ARG A 59 35.14 8.57 -11.67
N TRP A 60 35.41 8.47 -12.98
CA TRP A 60 36.67 7.94 -13.49
C TRP A 60 37.58 9.09 -13.92
#